data_AF-A0A3G4VB72-F1
#
_entry.id   AF-A0A3G4VB72-F1
#
_cell.length_a   1.000
_cell.length_b   1.000
_cell.length_c   1.000
_cell.angle_alpha   90.00
_cell.angle_beta   90.00
_cell.angle_gamma   90.00
#
_symmetry.space_group_name_H-M   'P 1'
#
loop_
_entity.id
_entity.type
_entity.pdbx_description
1 polymer ?
#
loop_
_entity_poly.entity_id
_entity_poly.type
_entity_poly.pdbx_seq_one_letter_code
_entity_poly.pdbx_strand_id
1 'polypeptide(L)'
;MLSILMKRKHQLQATQQQPEQTQRPEASTSTRPAFVDKPWEETQAALKNDLGFLKSLSGSKEKDPYKEELVKKYLPLVEKLLETHKGNYANLEVMWWFYLWQVDLGRFEEVYDDFRLAIEGGLEPPMTWRTNGHTAFCDLVFTYSHKAVQKKKEFKREYLINAVKDLRSGQLATNAPLKVKMFRLVGDWHLDAGEKKEAHDLFEQVMKLDPRKGGRKTKLNELKEELGYDSPN
;
A
#
# COMPACT_ATOMS: atom_id res chain seq x y z
N MET A 1 -5.12 -53.29 -17.60
CA MET A 1 -4.88 -52.86 -16.20
C MET A 1 -3.66 -53.51 -15.53
N LEU A 2 -2.66 -54.05 -16.27
CA LEU A 2 -1.40 -54.55 -15.69
C LEU A 2 -0.20 -53.60 -15.85
N SER A 3 -0.27 -52.62 -16.76
CA SER A 3 0.83 -51.68 -17.03
C SER A 3 0.94 -50.54 -16.00
N ILE A 4 -0.13 -50.22 -15.28
CA ILE A 4 -0.14 -49.16 -14.25
C ILE A 4 0.37 -49.69 -12.89
N LEU A 5 0.20 -50.99 -12.61
CA LEU A 5 0.66 -51.62 -11.37
C LEU A 5 2.19 -51.87 -11.35
N MET A 6 2.82 -52.11 -12.51
CA MET A 6 4.27 -52.27 -12.62
C MET A 6 5.04 -50.95 -12.45
N LYS A 7 4.47 -49.82 -12.90
CA LYS A 7 5.08 -48.49 -12.73
C LYS A 7 5.09 -48.01 -11.27
N ARG A 8 4.12 -48.43 -10.46
CA ARG A 8 4.08 -48.13 -9.01
C ARG A 8 5.05 -48.99 -8.19
N LYS A 9 5.34 -50.23 -8.60
CA LYS A 9 6.30 -51.10 -7.89
C LYS A 9 7.76 -50.66 -8.07
N HIS A 10 8.14 -50.21 -9.26
CA HIS A 10 9.50 -49.69 -9.50
C HIS A 10 9.76 -48.33 -8.85
N GLN A 11 8.74 -47.53 -8.58
CA GLN A 11 8.88 -46.24 -7.90
C GLN A 11 8.94 -46.36 -6.37
N LEU A 12 8.47 -47.49 -5.80
CA LEU A 12 8.47 -47.75 -4.35
C LEU A 12 9.69 -48.55 -3.87
N GLN A 13 10.47 -49.15 -4.77
CA GLN A 13 11.71 -49.87 -4.41
C GLN A 13 13.00 -49.04 -4.56
N ALA A 14 12.92 -47.83 -5.14
CA ALA A 14 14.07 -46.93 -5.28
C ALA A 14 14.26 -45.97 -4.08
N THR A 15 13.46 -46.09 -3.01
CA THR A 15 13.50 -45.16 -1.86
C THR A 15 13.68 -45.90 -0.54
N GLN A 16 14.64 -46.82 -0.49
CA GLN A 16 15.16 -47.38 0.76
C GLN A 16 16.69 -47.39 0.73
N GLN A 17 17.29 -46.20 0.85
CA GLN A 17 18.64 -46.03 1.37
C GLN A 17 18.64 -44.78 2.29
N GLN A 18 18.73 -45.07 3.58
CA GLN A 18 19.32 -44.36 4.73
C GLN A 18 19.24 -42.82 4.90
N PRO A 19 19.24 -42.35 6.18
CA PRO A 19 18.85 -41.00 6.54
C PRO A 19 20.02 -40.02 6.37
N GLU A 20 19.95 -39.16 5.35
CA GLU A 20 20.66 -37.89 5.42
C GLU A 20 19.97 -37.01 6.46
N GLN A 21 20.71 -36.70 7.51
CA GLN A 21 20.37 -35.69 8.49
C GLN A 21 19.95 -34.41 7.75
N THR A 22 18.65 -34.15 7.73
CA THR A 22 18.12 -32.84 7.35
C THR A 22 18.59 -31.87 8.43
N GLN A 23 19.73 -31.22 8.18
CA GLN A 23 20.11 -30.02 8.90
C GLN A 23 18.93 -29.05 8.71
N ARG A 24 18.17 -28.83 9.80
CA ARG A 24 17.42 -27.58 9.94
C ARG A 24 18.42 -26.47 9.64
N PRO A 25 18.14 -25.53 8.72
CA PRO A 25 18.92 -24.31 8.71
C PRO A 25 18.74 -23.69 10.10
N GLU A 26 19.80 -23.77 10.90
CA GLU A 26 19.91 -23.03 12.13
C GLU A 26 19.65 -21.58 11.78
N ALA A 27 18.67 -20.98 12.45
CA ALA A 27 18.43 -19.55 12.41
C ALA A 27 19.76 -18.88 12.75
N SER A 28 20.46 -18.42 11.72
CA SER A 28 21.71 -17.73 11.86
C SER A 28 21.40 -16.36 12.42
N THR A 29 21.39 -16.27 13.75
CA THR A 29 21.59 -15.05 14.53
C THR A 29 22.98 -14.52 14.23
N SER A 30 23.12 -13.90 13.07
CA SER A 30 24.24 -13.04 12.70
C SER A 30 23.63 -11.80 12.09
N THR A 31 23.28 -10.83 12.94
CA THR A 31 22.96 -9.45 12.58
C THR A 31 24.21 -8.76 12.03
N ARG A 32 24.67 -9.20 10.86
CA ARG A 32 25.43 -8.35 9.94
C ARG A 32 24.42 -7.55 9.13
N PRO A 33 24.65 -6.26 8.82
CA PRO A 33 23.74 -5.51 7.98
C PRO A 33 23.61 -6.23 6.63
N ALA A 34 22.46 -6.86 6.37
CA ALA A 34 22.36 -7.91 5.35
C ALA A 34 22.64 -7.42 3.91
N PHE A 35 22.60 -6.10 3.68
CA PHE A 35 22.69 -5.48 2.36
C PHE A 35 23.46 -4.16 2.29
N VAL A 36 23.94 -3.61 3.40
CA VAL A 36 24.53 -2.25 3.42
C VAL A 36 25.78 -2.18 2.52
N ASP A 37 26.53 -3.28 2.41
CA ASP A 37 27.77 -3.37 1.64
C ASP A 37 27.71 -4.31 0.43
N LYS A 38 26.51 -4.77 0.06
CA LYS A 38 26.34 -5.68 -1.08
C LYS A 38 26.15 -4.93 -2.39
N PRO A 39 26.59 -5.51 -3.53
CA PRO A 39 26.21 -5.01 -4.85
C PRO A 39 24.68 -4.87 -5.00
N TRP A 40 24.26 -3.88 -5.79
CA TRP A 40 22.84 -3.60 -5.99
C TRP A 40 22.11 -4.78 -6.64
N GLU A 41 22.77 -5.47 -7.56
CA GLU A 41 22.28 -6.66 -8.25
C GLU A 41 21.99 -7.81 -7.28
N GLU A 42 22.83 -7.99 -6.26
CA GLU A 42 22.61 -8.99 -5.21
C GLU A 42 21.41 -8.63 -4.34
N THR A 43 21.24 -7.34 -4.05
CA THR A 43 20.09 -6.83 -3.29
C THR A 43 18.78 -7.07 -4.06
N GLN A 44 18.77 -6.80 -5.36
CA GLN A 44 17.62 -7.06 -6.24
C GLN A 44 17.31 -8.56 -6.35
N ALA A 45 18.34 -9.41 -6.49
CA ALA A 45 18.17 -10.85 -6.52
C ALA A 45 17.59 -11.40 -5.21
N ALA A 46 18.09 -10.91 -4.07
CA ALA A 46 17.58 -11.29 -2.77
C ALA A 46 16.12 -10.86 -2.58
N LEU A 47 15.78 -9.62 -2.96
CA LEU A 47 14.41 -9.12 -2.90
C LEU A 47 13.46 -9.98 -3.75
N LYS A 48 13.88 -10.35 -4.97
CA LYS A 48 13.10 -11.24 -5.83
C LYS A 48 12.84 -12.60 -5.19
N ASN A 49 13.84 -13.19 -4.54
CA ASN A 49 13.70 -14.47 -3.84
C ASN A 49 12.76 -14.35 -2.64
N ASP A 50 12.92 -13.31 -1.83
CA ASP A 50 12.06 -13.05 -0.67
C ASP A 50 10.60 -12.82 -1.07
N LEU A 51 10.36 -12.04 -2.13
CA LEU A 51 9.02 -11.86 -2.70
C LEU A 51 8.45 -13.16 -3.27
N GLY A 52 9.29 -14.02 -3.84
CA GLY A 52 8.92 -15.36 -4.30
C GLY A 52 8.44 -16.25 -3.16
N PHE A 53 9.19 -16.27 -2.06
CA PHE A 53 8.83 -17.03 -0.85
C PHE A 53 7.58 -16.45 -0.17
N LEU A 54 7.47 -15.13 -0.04
CA LEU A 54 6.27 -14.47 0.51
C LEU A 54 5.00 -14.85 -0.28
N LYS A 55 5.12 -15.08 -1.59
CA LYS A 55 4.01 -15.56 -2.43
C LYS A 55 3.64 -17.02 -2.17
N SER A 56 4.58 -17.88 -1.79
CA SER A 56 4.30 -19.30 -1.49
C SER A 56 3.67 -19.51 -0.11
N LEU A 57 3.80 -18.56 0.82
CA LEU A 57 3.14 -18.59 2.13
C LEU A 57 1.61 -18.40 2.02
N SER A 58 0.87 -19.02 2.94
CA SER A 58 -0.60 -19.05 2.95
C SER A 58 -1.20 -18.13 4.02
N GLY A 59 -1.99 -17.14 3.57
CA GLY A 59 -2.74 -16.25 4.46
C GLY A 59 -1.87 -15.34 5.34
N SER A 60 -2.51 -14.52 6.18
CA SER A 60 -1.83 -13.56 7.04
C SER A 60 -1.02 -14.22 8.16
N LYS A 61 -1.49 -15.35 8.70
CA LYS A 61 -0.83 -16.07 9.81
C LYS A 61 0.61 -16.48 9.50
N GLU A 62 0.90 -16.82 8.24
CA GLU A 62 2.27 -17.18 7.82
C GLU A 62 3.01 -15.98 7.22
N LYS A 63 2.30 -15.11 6.49
CA LYS A 63 2.92 -13.96 5.81
C LYS A 63 3.37 -12.87 6.77
N ASP A 64 2.60 -12.56 7.81
CA ASP A 64 2.89 -11.43 8.68
C ASP A 64 4.19 -11.66 9.49
N PRO A 65 4.44 -12.82 10.12
CA PRO A 65 5.73 -13.09 10.76
C PRO A 65 6.91 -12.98 9.79
N TYR A 66 6.76 -13.44 8.56
CA TYR A 66 7.82 -13.32 7.56
C TYR A 66 8.04 -11.87 7.12
N LYS A 67 6.98 -11.07 6.96
CA LYS A 67 7.11 -9.63 6.69
C LYS A 67 7.85 -8.90 7.82
N GLU A 68 7.65 -9.29 9.08
CA GLU A 68 8.42 -8.74 10.21
C GLU A 68 9.93 -9.03 10.06
N GLU A 69 10.29 -10.24 9.64
CA GLU A 69 11.68 -10.60 9.35
C GLU A 69 12.23 -9.78 8.18
N LEU A 70 11.44 -9.61 7.11
CA LEU A 70 11.83 -8.79 5.95
C LEU A 70 12.02 -7.32 6.33
N VAL A 71 11.13 -6.73 7.12
CA VAL A 71 11.27 -5.36 7.62
C VAL A 71 12.59 -5.21 8.37
N LYS A 72 12.91 -6.12 9.30
CA LYS A 72 14.19 -6.10 10.03
C LYS A 72 15.40 -6.26 9.11
N LYS A 73 15.30 -7.16 8.12
CA LYS A 73 16.36 -7.47 7.16
C LYS A 73 16.69 -6.27 6.25
N TYR A 74 15.66 -5.54 5.81
CA TYR A 74 15.78 -4.44 4.84
C TYR A 74 15.90 -3.05 5.46
N LEU A 75 15.54 -2.88 6.73
CA LEU A 75 15.61 -1.59 7.43
C LEU A 75 16.98 -0.88 7.28
N PRO A 76 18.14 -1.52 7.54
CA PRO A 76 19.43 -0.84 7.44
C PRO A 76 19.74 -0.34 6.02
N LEU A 77 19.25 -1.04 5.00
CA LEU A 77 19.41 -0.61 3.61
C LEU A 77 18.50 0.59 3.32
N VAL A 78 17.25 0.55 3.76
CA VAL A 78 16.30 1.66 3.55
C VAL A 78 16.76 2.93 4.25
N GLU A 79 17.27 2.83 5.48
CA GLU A 79 17.87 3.97 6.20
C GLU A 79 19.04 4.57 5.41
N LYS A 80 19.96 3.73 4.91
CA LYS A 80 21.06 4.19 4.04
C LYS A 80 20.55 4.84 2.75
N LEU A 81 19.51 4.29 2.11
CA LEU A 81 18.94 4.86 0.89
C LEU A 81 18.31 6.23 1.15
N LEU A 82 17.57 6.40 2.25
CA LEU A 82 17.01 7.68 2.68
C LEU A 82 18.13 8.73 2.87
N GLU A 83 19.21 8.37 3.55
CA GLU A 83 20.34 9.28 3.79
C GLU A 83 21.10 9.66 2.52
N THR A 84 21.29 8.70 1.60
CA THR A 84 22.14 8.89 0.42
C THR A 84 21.41 9.51 -0.76
N HIS A 85 20.13 9.18 -0.98
CA HIS A 85 19.39 9.59 -2.17
C HIS A 85 18.57 10.87 -1.97
N LYS A 86 18.28 11.26 -0.72
CA LYS A 86 17.71 12.58 -0.33
C LYS A 86 16.59 13.08 -1.24
N GLY A 87 15.57 12.25 -1.48
CA GLY A 87 14.42 12.60 -2.31
C GLY A 87 14.55 12.21 -3.79
N ASN A 88 15.53 11.40 -4.17
CA ASN A 88 15.59 10.77 -5.49
C ASN A 88 15.40 9.25 -5.37
N TYR A 89 14.16 8.82 -5.18
CA TYR A 89 13.82 7.43 -4.87
C TYR A 89 13.23 6.66 -6.06
N ALA A 90 13.36 7.20 -7.27
CA ALA A 90 12.94 6.52 -8.48
C ALA A 90 13.66 5.17 -8.63
N ASN A 91 12.94 4.14 -9.06
CA ASN A 91 13.44 2.77 -9.27
C ASN A 91 13.95 2.04 -8.02
N LEU A 92 13.75 2.57 -6.81
CA LEU A 92 14.09 1.89 -5.56
C LEU A 92 12.96 0.97 -5.10
N GLU A 93 12.68 -0.10 -5.86
CA GLU A 93 11.59 -1.04 -5.57
C GLU A 93 11.67 -1.63 -4.15
N VAL A 94 12.87 -1.78 -3.59
CA VAL A 94 13.08 -2.25 -2.21
C VAL A 94 12.41 -1.33 -1.18
N MET A 95 12.45 -0.01 -1.40
CA MET A 95 11.78 0.95 -0.51
C MET A 95 10.26 0.84 -0.64
N TRP A 96 9.74 0.65 -1.85
CA TRP A 96 8.31 0.43 -2.07
C TRP A 96 7.80 -0.78 -1.29
N TRP A 97 8.47 -1.93 -1.43
CA TRP A 97 8.09 -3.15 -0.72
C TRP A 97 8.24 -3.02 0.79
N PHE A 98 9.30 -2.35 1.25
CA PHE A 98 9.49 -2.08 2.68
C PHE A 98 8.31 -1.32 3.28
N TYR A 99 7.89 -0.21 2.66
CA TYR A 99 6.71 0.53 3.14
C TYR A 99 5.45 -0.32 3.05
N LEU A 100 5.24 -1.04 1.95
CA LEU A 100 4.05 -1.88 1.79
C LEU A 100 3.95 -2.98 2.85
N TRP A 101 5.06 -3.61 3.24
CA TRP A 101 5.07 -4.59 4.34
C TRP A 101 4.70 -3.96 5.67
N GLN A 102 5.19 -2.75 5.97
CA GLN A 102 4.81 -2.01 7.17
C GLN A 102 3.30 -1.71 7.18
N VAL A 103 2.74 -1.28 6.03
CA VAL A 103 1.30 -1.05 5.90
C VAL A 103 0.50 -2.34 6.10
N ASP A 104 0.92 -3.44 5.50
CA ASP A 104 0.28 -4.75 5.66
C ASP A 104 0.29 -5.23 7.11
N LEU A 105 1.36 -4.92 7.86
CA LEU A 105 1.50 -5.21 9.30
C LEU A 105 0.72 -4.24 10.19
N GLY A 106 -0.05 -3.31 9.62
CA GLY A 106 -0.88 -2.36 10.35
C GLY A 106 -0.13 -1.13 10.88
N ARG A 107 1.13 -0.92 10.48
CA ARG A 107 1.99 0.20 10.90
C ARG A 107 1.90 1.41 9.99
N PHE A 108 0.75 1.59 9.33
CA PHE A 108 0.57 2.69 8.36
C PHE A 108 0.86 4.07 8.98
N GLU A 109 0.40 4.32 10.21
CA GLU A 109 0.62 5.60 10.88
C GLU A 109 2.08 5.84 11.25
N GLU A 110 2.83 4.77 11.56
CA GLU A 110 4.25 4.85 11.93
C GLU A 110 5.12 5.25 10.75
N VAL A 111 4.75 4.83 9.54
CA VAL A 111 5.52 5.08 8.31
C VAL A 111 4.89 6.12 7.40
N TYR A 112 3.78 6.75 7.79
CA TYR A 112 3.01 7.63 6.91
C TYR A 112 3.86 8.80 6.37
N ASP A 113 4.54 9.51 7.27
CA ASP A 113 5.30 10.71 6.92
C ASP A 113 6.51 10.36 6.03
N ASP A 114 7.27 9.33 6.40
CA ASP A 114 8.41 8.84 5.61
C ASP A 114 7.97 8.33 4.24
N PHE A 115 6.85 7.60 4.17
CA PHE A 115 6.32 7.12 2.91
C PHE A 115 5.81 8.30 2.06
N ARG A 116 5.14 9.29 2.65
CA ARG A 116 4.69 10.49 1.94
C ARG A 116 5.85 11.27 1.34
N LEU A 117 6.95 11.44 2.09
CA LEU A 117 8.19 12.05 1.61
C LEU A 117 8.84 11.22 0.51
N ALA A 118 8.79 9.89 0.61
CA ALA A 118 9.33 9.02 -0.42
C ALA A 118 8.55 9.14 -1.74
N ILE A 119 7.20 9.23 -1.68
CA ILE A 119 6.35 9.49 -2.85
C ILE A 119 6.70 10.84 -3.48
N GLU A 120 6.89 11.87 -2.65
CA GLU A 120 7.35 13.20 -3.08
C GLU A 120 8.70 13.15 -3.78
N GLY A 121 9.60 12.28 -3.30
CA GLY A 121 10.90 11.99 -3.90
C GLY A 121 10.86 11.05 -5.11
N GLY A 122 9.68 10.80 -5.70
CA GLY A 122 9.52 10.01 -6.92
C GLY A 122 9.57 8.50 -6.72
N LEU A 123 9.29 8.01 -5.50
CA LEU A 123 9.16 6.56 -5.27
C LEU A 123 7.95 6.00 -6.04
N GLU A 124 8.22 5.01 -6.89
CA GLU A 124 7.23 4.34 -7.73
C GLU A 124 7.10 2.85 -7.36
N PRO A 125 5.90 2.25 -7.52
CA PRO A 125 5.71 0.81 -7.41
C PRO A 125 6.48 0.06 -8.50
N PRO A 126 6.68 -1.27 -8.33
CA PRO A 126 7.28 -2.11 -9.36
C PRO A 126 6.57 -1.96 -10.70
N MET A 127 7.33 -1.99 -11.80
CA MET A 127 6.80 -1.76 -13.16
C MET A 127 5.69 -2.74 -13.60
N THR A 128 5.54 -3.85 -12.88
CA THR A 128 4.46 -4.82 -13.11
C THR A 128 3.09 -4.32 -12.65
N TRP A 129 3.03 -3.26 -11.85
CA TRP A 129 1.79 -2.65 -11.36
C TRP A 129 1.23 -1.67 -12.40
N ARG A 130 -0.10 -1.53 -12.45
CA ARG A 130 -0.79 -0.64 -13.40
C ARG A 130 -1.02 0.78 -12.87
N THR A 131 -0.46 1.10 -11.70
CA THR A 131 -0.67 2.35 -10.97
C THR A 131 0.66 2.99 -10.67
N ASN A 132 0.73 4.33 -10.68
CA ASN A 132 1.91 5.07 -10.23
C ASN A 132 1.93 5.26 -8.69
N GLY A 133 3.04 5.76 -8.17
CA GLY A 133 3.28 6.00 -6.74
C GLY A 133 2.21 6.87 -6.11
N HIS A 134 1.88 8.00 -6.74
CA HIS A 134 0.84 8.91 -6.25
C HIS A 134 -0.53 8.21 -6.12
N THR A 135 -0.94 7.44 -7.13
CA THR A 135 -2.21 6.72 -7.12
C THR A 135 -2.23 5.63 -6.07
N ALA A 136 -1.17 4.82 -5.98
CA ALA A 136 -1.09 3.74 -5.02
C ALA A 136 -1.04 4.27 -3.58
N PHE A 137 -0.29 5.35 -3.32
CA PHE A 137 -0.31 6.04 -2.03
C PHE A 137 -1.70 6.56 -1.66
N CYS A 138 -2.38 7.26 -2.59
CA CYS A 138 -3.74 7.73 -2.36
C CYS A 138 -4.71 6.58 -2.04
N ASP A 139 -4.55 5.42 -2.67
CA ASP A 139 -5.40 4.25 -2.42
C ASP A 139 -5.15 3.66 -1.03
N LEU A 140 -3.89 3.65 -0.56
CA LEU A 140 -3.55 3.25 0.81
C LEU A 140 -4.13 4.21 1.85
N VAL A 141 -3.98 5.53 1.65
CA VAL A 141 -4.57 6.56 2.53
C VAL A 141 -6.09 6.43 2.61
N PHE A 142 -6.74 6.25 1.45
CA PHE A 142 -8.19 6.03 1.39
C PHE A 142 -8.57 4.74 2.10
N THR A 143 -7.86 3.64 1.84
CA THR A 143 -8.15 2.33 2.45
C THR A 143 -7.99 2.35 3.96
N TYR A 144 -6.95 3.00 4.49
CA TYR A 144 -6.74 3.21 5.92
C TYR A 144 -7.95 3.93 6.55
N SER A 145 -8.31 5.10 6.00
CA SER A 145 -9.38 5.94 6.52
C SER A 145 -10.74 5.25 6.41
N HIS A 146 -11.04 4.67 5.24
CA HIS A 146 -12.32 4.02 4.98
C HIS A 146 -12.52 2.78 5.87
N LYS A 147 -11.48 1.95 6.07
CA LYS A 147 -11.54 0.81 7.00
C LYS A 147 -11.77 1.27 8.43
N ALA A 148 -11.14 2.36 8.87
CA ALA A 148 -11.35 2.90 10.22
C ALA A 148 -12.79 3.37 10.43
N VAL A 149 -13.35 4.11 9.46
CA VAL A 149 -14.77 4.52 9.45
C VAL A 149 -15.71 3.31 9.51
N GLN A 150 -15.50 2.31 8.65
CA GLN A 150 -16.32 1.09 8.65
C GLN A 150 -16.29 0.34 9.99
N LYS A 151 -15.13 0.35 10.66
CA LYS A 151 -14.93 -0.29 11.95
C LYS A 151 -15.26 0.60 13.15
N LYS A 152 -15.72 1.85 12.92
CA LYS A 152 -15.95 2.87 13.96
C LYS A 152 -14.75 3.04 14.90
N LYS A 153 -13.55 2.99 14.36
CA LYS A 153 -12.30 3.19 15.11
C LYS A 153 -11.86 4.64 14.99
N GLU A 154 -11.19 5.13 16.01
CA GLU A 154 -10.43 6.38 15.92
C GLU A 154 -9.23 6.20 14.97
N PHE A 155 -8.90 7.26 14.24
CA PHE A 155 -7.85 7.30 13.24
C PHE A 155 -7.52 8.75 12.90
N LYS A 156 -6.34 8.98 12.31
CA LYS A 156 -5.89 10.31 11.86
C LYS A 156 -6.59 10.69 10.56
N ARG A 157 -7.63 11.52 10.65
CA ARG A 157 -8.40 12.01 9.48
C ARG A 157 -7.56 12.91 8.59
N GLU A 158 -6.58 13.58 9.18
CA GLU A 158 -5.68 14.54 8.57
C GLU A 158 -4.95 13.93 7.36
N TYR A 159 -4.64 12.63 7.39
CA TYR A 159 -4.00 11.94 6.27
C TYR A 159 -4.84 12.02 4.99
N LEU A 160 -6.14 11.72 5.08
CA LEU A 160 -7.02 11.82 3.91
C LEU A 160 -7.36 13.26 3.55
N ILE A 161 -7.57 14.14 4.55
CA ILE A 161 -7.85 15.56 4.33
C ILE A 161 -6.68 16.22 3.56
N ASN A 162 -5.45 15.98 4.00
CA ASN A 162 -4.25 16.50 3.34
C ASN A 162 -4.07 15.91 1.95
N ALA A 163 -4.28 14.59 1.77
CA ALA A 163 -4.23 14.00 0.43
C ALA A 163 -5.28 14.59 -0.52
N VAL A 164 -6.50 14.90 -0.03
CA VAL A 164 -7.54 15.59 -0.81
C VAL A 164 -7.14 17.03 -1.16
N LYS A 165 -6.54 17.76 -0.21
CA LYS A 165 -5.98 19.10 -0.47
C LYS A 165 -4.91 19.05 -1.55
N ASP A 166 -3.97 18.12 -1.46
CA ASP A 166 -2.88 17.93 -2.43
C ASP A 166 -3.40 17.52 -3.81
N LEU A 167 -4.48 16.74 -3.88
CA LEU A 167 -5.16 16.39 -5.14
C LEU A 167 -5.88 17.58 -5.77
N ARG A 168 -6.35 18.54 -4.97
CA ARG A 168 -6.97 19.80 -5.46
C ARG A 168 -5.92 20.81 -5.89
N SER A 169 -4.77 20.87 -5.23
CA SER A 169 -3.66 21.75 -5.59
C SER A 169 -2.81 21.22 -6.76
N GLY A 170 -2.91 19.93 -7.06
CA GLY A 170 -2.13 19.26 -8.10
C GLY A 170 -0.78 18.73 -7.63
N GLN A 171 -0.49 18.78 -6.33
CA GLN A 171 0.70 18.17 -5.72
C GLN A 171 0.64 16.64 -5.75
N LEU A 172 -0.56 16.06 -5.63
CA LEU A 172 -0.81 14.65 -5.89
C LEU A 172 -1.63 14.47 -7.16
N ALA A 173 -1.44 13.33 -7.83
CA ALA A 173 -2.13 12.98 -9.06
C ALA A 173 -2.66 11.55 -9.00
N THR A 174 -3.95 11.38 -9.28
CA THR A 174 -4.56 10.05 -9.37
C THR A 174 -5.74 10.01 -10.33
N ASN A 175 -6.30 8.83 -10.55
CA ASN A 175 -7.44 8.59 -11.43
C ASN A 175 -8.77 9.15 -10.85
N ALA A 176 -9.70 9.50 -11.75
CA ALA A 176 -10.99 10.07 -11.37
C ALA A 176 -11.80 9.18 -10.40
N PRO A 177 -11.88 7.84 -10.58
CA PRO A 177 -12.59 6.98 -9.64
C PRO A 177 -12.09 7.09 -8.19
N LEU A 178 -10.78 7.15 -7.99
CA LEU A 178 -10.21 7.29 -6.65
C LEU A 178 -10.44 8.70 -6.07
N LYS A 179 -10.30 9.76 -6.90
CA LYS A 179 -10.66 11.13 -6.49
C LYS A 179 -12.11 11.21 -6.01
N VAL A 180 -13.05 10.61 -6.74
CA VAL A 180 -14.46 10.55 -6.35
C VAL A 180 -14.62 9.92 -4.96
N LYS A 181 -13.99 8.76 -4.71
CA LYS A 181 -14.08 8.09 -3.40
C LYS A 181 -13.54 8.97 -2.26
N MET A 182 -12.37 9.57 -2.45
CA MET A 182 -11.69 10.39 -1.45
C MET A 182 -12.47 11.68 -1.15
N PHE A 183 -12.82 12.45 -2.19
CA PHE A 183 -13.57 13.71 -2.05
C PHE A 183 -14.94 13.48 -1.42
N ARG A 184 -15.58 12.36 -1.78
CA ARG A 184 -16.87 11.97 -1.25
C ARG A 184 -16.84 11.66 0.25
N LEU A 185 -15.75 11.07 0.74
CA LEU A 185 -15.57 10.75 2.16
C LEU A 185 -15.20 11.99 2.97
N VAL A 186 -14.26 12.81 2.48
CA VAL A 186 -13.88 14.06 3.15
C VAL A 186 -15.03 15.07 3.15
N GLY A 187 -15.80 15.15 2.07
CA GLY A 187 -16.99 16.01 2.02
C GLY A 187 -18.07 15.60 3.02
N ASP A 188 -18.24 14.30 3.31
CA ASP A 188 -19.12 13.87 4.40
C ASP A 188 -18.60 14.36 5.76
N TRP A 189 -17.29 14.32 6.01
CA TRP A 189 -16.74 14.80 7.27
C TRP A 189 -16.93 16.30 7.46
N HIS A 190 -16.72 17.10 6.41
CA HIS A 190 -17.00 18.55 6.45
C HIS A 190 -18.49 18.81 6.71
N LEU A 191 -19.38 18.03 6.07
CA LEU A 191 -20.82 18.14 6.30
C LEU A 191 -21.19 17.83 7.75
N ASP A 192 -20.67 16.71 8.29
CA ASP A 192 -20.89 16.29 9.67
C ASP A 192 -20.33 17.30 10.68
N ALA A 193 -19.28 18.05 10.31
CA ALA A 193 -18.69 19.12 11.10
C ALA A 193 -19.42 20.48 10.95
N GLY A 194 -20.42 20.58 10.08
CA GLY A 194 -21.14 21.84 9.80
C GLY A 194 -20.41 22.79 8.84
N GLU A 195 -19.30 22.36 8.25
CA GLU A 195 -18.48 23.09 7.27
C GLU A 195 -19.12 22.97 5.87
N LYS A 196 -20.31 23.57 5.73
CA LYS A 196 -21.21 23.39 4.58
C LYS A 196 -20.58 23.80 3.25
N LYS A 197 -19.76 24.85 3.23
CA LYS A 197 -19.12 25.35 2.00
C LYS A 197 -18.07 24.35 1.51
N GLU A 198 -17.22 23.85 2.39
CA GLU A 198 -16.20 22.86 2.09
C GLU A 198 -16.83 21.54 1.61
N ALA A 199 -17.92 21.11 2.25
CA ALA A 199 -18.71 19.96 1.82
C ALA A 199 -19.29 20.17 0.41
N HIS A 200 -19.88 21.34 0.15
CA HIS A 200 -20.42 21.70 -1.15
C HIS A 200 -19.35 21.62 -2.24
N ASP A 201 -18.19 22.28 -2.04
CA ASP A 201 -17.10 22.33 -3.02
C ASP A 201 -16.56 20.94 -3.37
N LEU A 202 -16.48 20.04 -2.39
CA LEU A 202 -16.05 18.67 -2.62
C LEU A 202 -17.12 17.84 -3.33
N PHE A 203 -18.40 17.98 -2.96
CA PHE A 203 -19.49 17.30 -3.65
C PHE A 203 -19.68 17.80 -5.08
N GLU A 204 -19.47 19.09 -5.34
CA GLU A 204 -19.48 19.65 -6.69
C GLU A 204 -18.38 19.01 -7.55
N GLN A 205 -17.16 18.89 -7.02
CA GLN A 205 -16.07 18.21 -7.71
C GLN A 205 -16.36 16.71 -7.94
N VAL A 206 -16.98 16.03 -6.98
CA VAL A 206 -17.45 14.65 -7.16
C VAL A 206 -18.42 14.56 -8.33
N MET A 207 -19.40 15.47 -8.41
CA MET A 207 -20.40 15.46 -9.47
C MET A 207 -19.82 15.89 -10.83
N LYS A 208 -18.76 16.71 -10.86
CA LYS A 208 -18.01 17.03 -12.09
C LYS A 208 -17.24 15.81 -12.61
N LEU A 209 -16.64 15.02 -11.72
CA LEU A 209 -15.86 13.84 -12.07
C LEU A 209 -16.73 12.64 -12.47
N ASP A 210 -17.85 12.42 -11.77
CA ASP A 210 -18.79 11.33 -12.07
C ASP A 210 -20.25 11.77 -11.82
N PRO A 211 -20.88 12.44 -12.81
CA PRO A 211 -22.24 12.96 -12.67
C PRO A 211 -23.30 11.88 -12.42
N ARG A 212 -23.04 10.62 -12.81
CA ARG A 212 -24.02 9.53 -12.76
C ARG A 212 -23.87 8.66 -11.51
N LYS A 213 -22.64 8.38 -11.07
CA LYS A 213 -22.35 7.46 -9.96
C LYS A 213 -21.64 8.13 -8.77
N GLY A 214 -21.44 9.46 -8.80
CA GLY A 214 -20.84 10.20 -7.69
C GLY A 214 -21.64 10.15 -6.37
N GLY A 215 -22.97 9.98 -6.46
CA GLY A 215 -23.83 9.73 -5.30
C GLY A 215 -24.05 10.91 -4.35
N ARG A 216 -23.79 12.14 -4.82
CA ARG A 216 -23.91 13.38 -4.01
C ARG A 216 -24.89 14.40 -4.53
N LYS A 217 -25.66 14.08 -5.58
CA LYS A 217 -26.61 15.02 -6.20
C LYS A 217 -27.59 15.64 -5.22
N THR A 218 -28.25 14.83 -4.39
CA THR A 218 -29.26 15.30 -3.43
C THR A 218 -28.63 16.24 -2.39
N LYS A 219 -27.59 15.78 -1.69
CA LYS A 219 -26.85 16.59 -0.70
C LYS A 219 -26.27 17.87 -1.30
N LEU A 220 -25.79 17.82 -2.55
CA LEU A 220 -25.27 19.00 -3.23
C LEU A 220 -26.36 20.03 -3.48
N ASN A 221 -27.57 19.62 -3.87
CA ASN A 221 -28.70 20.53 -4.06
C ASN A 221 -29.16 21.13 -2.71
N GLU A 222 -29.29 20.31 -1.67
CA GLU A 222 -29.63 20.79 -0.32
C GLU A 222 -28.63 21.86 0.16
N LEU A 223 -27.33 21.63 -0.03
CA LEU A 223 -26.29 22.59 0.30
C LEU A 223 -26.34 23.86 -0.56
N LYS A 224 -26.75 23.78 -1.83
CA LYS A 224 -26.92 24.97 -2.69
C LYS A 224 -28.06 25.86 -2.22
N GLU A 225 -29.18 25.26 -1.85
CA GLU A 225 -30.33 25.98 -1.30
C GLU A 225 -29.93 26.65 0.03
N GLU A 226 -29.30 25.91 0.94
CA GLU A 226 -28.88 26.42 2.24
C GLU A 226 -27.82 27.53 2.16
N LEU A 227 -26.90 27.46 1.19
CA LEU A 227 -25.86 28.47 0.97
C LEU A 227 -26.34 29.65 0.11
N GLY A 228 -27.57 29.59 -0.42
CA GLY A 228 -28.14 30.63 -1.28
C GLY A 228 -27.54 30.69 -2.68
N TYR A 229 -26.92 29.60 -3.15
CA TYR A 229 -26.33 29.50 -4.50
C TYR A 229 -27.38 29.30 -5.62
N ASP A 230 -28.61 28.94 -5.26
CA ASP A 230 -29.72 28.77 -6.20
C ASP A 230 -30.52 30.07 -6.47
N SER A 231 -30.15 31.19 -5.84
CA SER A 231 -30.77 32.49 -6.10
C SER A 231 -30.16 33.14 -7.35
N PRO A 232 -30.97 33.46 -8.40
CA PRO A 232 -30.47 34.26 -9.52
C PRO A 232 -30.15 35.68 -9.02
N ASN A 233 -28.93 36.13 -9.27
CA ASN A 233 -28.62 37.57 -9.30
C ASN A 233 -29.33 38.24 -10.48
#